data_AF-A0A0U4WVV3-F1
#
_entry.id   AF-A0A0U4WVV3-F1
#
_cell.length_a   1.000
_cell.length_b   1.000
_cell.length_c   1.000
_cell.angle_alpha   90.00
_cell.angle_beta   90.00
_cell.angle_gamma   90.00
#
_symmetry.space_group_name_H-M   'P 1'
#
loop_
_entity.id
_entity.type
_entity.pdbx_description
1 polymer ?
#
loop_
_entity_poly.entity_id
_entity_poly.type
_entity_poly.pdbx_seq_one_letter_code
_entity_poly.pdbx_strand_id
1 'polypeptide(L)'
;MAGLDVLLTERDRAVLELHDETLTRVAGFLRNTWGPVILPEESIVRLVTASEWGPAVARCISTFGFPGVGTADGGERLDFSGVQVSGPRENFEIDVATYRCYARYPVRTRIDEGVRQVEAPWAFAYTRDTLLPCLLADGHPVPPLPSRTEFGDGWRTDDAFDAYAAIIDPADRLRAAVRCPAPLDVLVAAIESPEGSRAAAP
;
A
#
# COMPACT_ATOMS: atom_id res chain seq x y z
N MET A 1 0.34 2.72 -24.25
CA MET A 1 -0.10 2.50 -22.86
C MET A 1 1.14 2.17 -22.06
N ALA A 2 1.38 2.83 -20.92
CA ALA A 2 2.48 2.39 -20.05
C ALA A 2 2.16 0.96 -19.60
N GLY A 3 3.12 0.04 -19.77
CA GLY A 3 2.95 -1.34 -19.32
C GLY A 3 2.80 -1.42 -17.81
N LEU A 4 2.29 -2.54 -17.31
CA LEU A 4 2.11 -2.79 -15.87
C LEU A 4 3.43 -2.57 -15.10
N ASP A 5 4.57 -2.98 -15.65
CA ASP A 5 5.89 -2.80 -15.02
C ASP A 5 6.26 -1.32 -14.82
N VAL A 6 5.94 -0.48 -15.80
CA VAL A 6 6.16 0.97 -15.71
C VAL A 6 5.25 1.54 -14.63
N LEU A 7 3.96 1.14 -14.60
CA LEU A 7 3.06 1.56 -13.53
C LEU A 7 3.59 1.18 -12.15
N LEU A 8 4.04 -0.07 -11.96
CA LEU A 8 4.55 -0.54 -10.67
C LEU A 8 5.76 0.26 -10.21
N THR A 9 6.66 0.62 -11.14
CA THR A 9 7.83 1.46 -10.83
C THR A 9 7.43 2.86 -10.38
N GLU A 10 6.51 3.50 -11.10
CA GLU A 10 6.01 4.84 -10.76
C GLU A 10 5.25 4.81 -9.43
N ARG A 11 4.47 3.75 -9.19
CA ARG A 11 3.73 3.55 -7.96
C ARG A 11 4.64 3.34 -6.77
N ASP A 12 5.69 2.53 -6.91
CA ASP A 12 6.68 2.32 -5.85
C ASP A 12 7.41 3.63 -5.53
N ARG A 13 7.69 4.48 -6.53
CA ARG A 13 8.22 5.83 -6.26
C ARG A 13 7.25 6.69 -5.43
N ALA A 14 5.98 6.74 -5.80
CA ALA A 14 4.97 7.48 -5.04
C ALA A 14 4.83 6.96 -3.59
N VAL A 15 4.95 5.64 -3.38
CA VAL A 15 4.98 5.04 -2.04
C VAL A 15 6.19 5.53 -1.24
N LEU A 16 7.37 5.60 -1.85
CA LEU A 16 8.59 6.06 -1.21
C LEU A 16 8.52 7.56 -0.85
N GLU A 17 7.97 8.40 -1.72
CA GLU A 17 7.75 9.82 -1.42
C GLU A 17 6.82 10.00 -0.21
N LEU A 18 5.70 9.28 -0.17
CA LEU A 18 4.77 9.29 0.96
C LEU A 18 5.39 8.73 2.25
N HIS A 19 6.31 7.78 2.11
CA HIS A 19 7.07 7.24 3.24
C HIS A 19 7.98 8.29 3.85
N ASP A 20 8.74 9.02 3.02
CA ASP A 20 9.63 10.09 3.47
C ASP A 20 8.87 11.24 4.14
N GLU A 21 7.71 11.63 3.60
CA GLU A 21 6.81 12.59 4.24
C GLU A 21 6.33 12.09 5.61
N THR A 22 6.03 10.79 5.71
CA THR A 22 5.59 10.18 6.97
C THR A 22 6.73 10.18 7.99
N LEU A 23 7.95 9.81 7.60
CA LEU A 23 9.12 9.88 8.46
C LEU A 23 9.43 11.31 8.89
N THR A 24 9.23 12.30 8.02
CA THR A 24 9.39 13.72 8.36
C THR A 24 8.40 14.13 9.45
N ARG A 25 7.13 13.71 9.34
CA ARG A 25 6.11 13.96 10.38
C ARG A 25 6.45 13.28 11.71
N VAL A 26 6.86 12.01 11.67
CA VAL A 26 7.26 11.27 12.89
C VAL A 26 8.50 11.90 13.53
N ALA A 27 9.50 12.30 12.74
CA ALA A 27 10.68 13.00 13.23
C ALA A 27 10.32 14.33 13.92
N GLY A 28 9.39 15.09 13.35
CA GLY A 28 8.85 16.30 13.97
C GLY A 28 8.16 16.01 15.30
N PHE A 29 7.33 14.97 15.36
CA PHE A 29 6.70 14.53 16.61
C PHE A 29 7.73 14.18 17.68
N LEU A 30 8.76 13.37 17.35
CA LEU A 30 9.80 12.98 18.31
C LEU A 30 10.58 14.17 18.85
N ARG A 31 10.92 15.15 17.99
CA ARG A 31 11.61 16.37 18.43
C ARG A 31 10.73 17.24 19.34
N ASN A 32 9.43 17.27 19.10
CA ASN A 32 8.49 17.99 19.95
C ASN A 32 8.29 17.30 21.31
N THR A 33 8.29 15.97 21.33
CA THR A 33 8.08 15.16 22.55
C THR A 33 9.32 15.12 23.43
N TRP A 34 10.50 14.93 22.84
CA TRP A 34 11.74 14.64 23.58
C TRP A 34 12.77 15.79 23.56
N GLY A 35 12.47 16.89 22.86
CA GLY A 35 13.40 17.99 22.65
C GLY A 35 14.33 17.78 21.44
N PRO A 36 15.40 18.58 21.28
CA PRO A 36 16.30 18.47 20.13
C PRO A 36 17.03 17.12 20.16
N VAL A 37 16.57 16.20 19.32
CA VAL A 37 17.15 14.87 19.16
C VAL A 37 17.69 14.70 17.74
N ILE A 38 18.86 14.07 17.65
CA ILE A 38 19.44 13.63 16.37
C ILE A 38 18.86 12.24 16.09
N LEU A 39 18.09 12.15 15.02
CA LEU A 39 17.54 10.88 14.55
C LEU A 39 18.45 10.31 13.47
N PRO A 40 18.83 9.02 13.56
CA PRO A 40 19.69 8.41 12.57
C PRO A 40 18.95 8.22 11.24
N GLU A 41 19.67 8.41 10.13
CA GLU A 41 19.20 7.99 8.82
C GLU A 41 19.27 6.48 8.70
N GLU A 42 18.27 5.89 8.05
CA GLU A 42 18.15 4.45 7.87
C GLU A 42 17.95 4.15 6.39
N SER A 43 18.66 3.14 5.89
CA SER A 43 18.45 2.64 4.54
C SER A 43 17.19 1.76 4.50
N ILE A 44 16.41 1.89 3.44
CA ILE A 44 15.30 0.98 3.17
C ILE A 44 15.86 -0.41 2.94
N VAL A 45 15.33 -1.38 3.68
CA VAL A 45 15.72 -2.79 3.53
C VAL A 45 14.91 -3.42 2.40
N ARG A 46 13.61 -3.16 2.36
CA ARG A 46 12.68 -3.56 1.30
C ARG A 46 11.32 -2.90 1.48
N LEU A 47 10.55 -2.88 0.41
CA LEU A 47 9.11 -2.69 0.46
C LEU A 47 8.42 -3.92 1.10
N VAL A 48 7.38 -3.69 1.88
CA VAL A 48 6.60 -4.73 2.58
C VAL A 48 5.11 -4.61 2.26
N THR A 49 4.34 -5.69 2.31
CA THR A 49 2.87 -5.56 2.31
C THR A 49 2.36 -5.08 3.68
N ALA A 50 1.10 -4.67 3.75
CA ALA A 50 0.47 -4.26 5.01
C ALA A 50 0.54 -5.35 6.10
N SER A 51 0.28 -6.61 5.73
CA SER A 51 0.35 -7.75 6.66
C SER A 51 1.78 -8.11 7.07
N GLU A 52 2.78 -7.83 6.23
CA GLU A 52 4.19 -8.06 6.55
C GLU A 52 4.79 -6.97 7.44
N TRP A 53 4.21 -5.77 7.43
CA TRP A 53 4.78 -4.58 8.05
C TRP A 53 4.95 -4.74 9.56
N GLY A 54 3.88 -5.04 10.30
CA GLY A 54 3.93 -5.23 11.75
C GLY A 54 4.96 -6.27 12.16
N PRO A 55 4.95 -7.49 11.59
CA PRO A 55 5.96 -8.50 11.91
C PRO A 55 7.40 -8.06 11.59
N ALA A 56 7.63 -7.36 10.48
CA ALA A 56 8.96 -6.88 10.12
C ALA A 56 9.47 -5.80 11.09
N VAL A 57 8.61 -4.83 11.41
CA VAL A 57 8.93 -3.73 12.32
C VAL A 57 9.11 -4.24 13.75
N ALA A 58 8.22 -5.10 14.25
CA ALA A 58 8.33 -5.68 15.60
C ALA A 58 9.64 -6.46 15.78
N ARG A 59 10.03 -7.27 14.79
CA ARG A 59 11.33 -7.98 14.79
C ARG A 59 12.49 -6.99 14.83
N CYS A 60 12.42 -5.91 14.04
CA CYS A 60 13.44 -4.87 14.05
C CYS A 60 13.55 -4.18 15.42
N ILE A 61 12.43 -3.81 16.05
CA ILE A 61 12.42 -3.16 17.37
C ILE A 61 13.03 -4.09 18.43
N SER A 62 12.76 -5.39 18.36
CA SER A 62 13.38 -6.38 19.25
C SER A 62 14.90 -6.41 19.13
N THR A 63 15.50 -6.09 17.97
CA THR A 63 16.97 -6.02 17.83
C THR A 63 17.58 -4.82 18.55
N PHE A 64 16.77 -3.82 18.90
CA PHE A 64 17.17 -2.65 19.70
C PHE A 64 16.96 -2.85 21.21
N GLY A 65 16.65 -4.06 21.65
CA GLY A 65 16.53 -4.39 23.07
C GLY A 65 15.12 -4.26 23.66
N PHE A 66 14.10 -4.09 22.81
CA PHE A 66 12.69 -4.02 23.21
C PHE A 66 11.91 -5.26 22.75
N PRO A 67 12.16 -6.45 23.34
CA PRO A 67 11.35 -7.63 23.06
C PRO A 67 9.90 -7.43 23.56
N GLY A 68 8.96 -8.20 23.01
CA GLY A 68 7.55 -8.14 23.43
C GLY A 68 6.68 -7.20 22.60
N VAL A 69 7.24 -6.48 21.62
CA VAL A 69 6.43 -5.84 20.58
C VAL A 69 5.76 -6.93 19.73
N GLY A 70 4.44 -6.97 19.78
CA GLY A 70 3.59 -7.84 18.98
C GLY A 70 2.95 -7.08 17.82
N THR A 71 1.96 -7.74 17.21
CA THR A 71 1.16 -7.18 16.13
C THR A 71 -0.32 -7.36 16.40
N ALA A 72 -1.13 -6.41 15.95
CA ALA A 72 -2.57 -6.49 15.97
C ALA A 72 -3.13 -6.22 14.56
N ASP A 73 -4.45 -6.42 14.40
CA ASP A 73 -5.18 -6.07 13.17
C ASP A 73 -4.55 -6.67 11.92
N GLY A 74 -4.22 -7.96 11.97
CA GLY A 74 -3.62 -8.69 10.85
C GLY A 74 -2.18 -8.29 10.49
N GLY A 75 -1.51 -7.49 11.33
CA GLY A 75 -0.15 -7.00 11.07
C GLY A 75 -0.08 -5.51 10.76
N GLU A 76 -1.22 -4.82 10.67
CA GLU A 76 -1.28 -3.40 10.33
C GLU A 76 -0.99 -2.46 11.50
N ARG A 77 -0.99 -2.98 12.73
CA ARG A 77 -0.70 -2.23 13.94
C ARG A 77 0.31 -2.94 14.82
N LEU A 78 1.18 -2.16 15.48
CA LEU A 78 2.05 -2.67 16.54
C LEU A 78 1.31 -2.76 17.87
N ASP A 79 1.62 -3.79 18.64
CA ASP A 79 1.17 -3.95 20.01
C ASP A 79 2.37 -3.88 20.97
N PHE A 80 2.39 -2.86 21.82
CA PHE A 80 3.45 -2.65 22.82
C PHE A 80 3.08 -3.21 24.20
N SER A 81 1.91 -3.87 24.36
CA SER A 81 1.43 -4.37 25.65
C SER A 81 2.37 -5.36 26.34
N GLY A 82 3.19 -6.08 25.57
CA GLY A 82 4.21 -7.00 26.08
C GLY A 82 5.55 -6.35 26.43
N VAL A 83 5.76 -5.07 26.12
CA VAL A 83 7.03 -4.38 26.37
C VAL A 83 7.09 -3.89 27.80
N GLN A 84 8.22 -4.16 28.47
CA GLN A 84 8.51 -3.62 29.80
C GLN A 84 9.40 -2.38 29.66
N VAL A 85 8.81 -1.21 29.93
CA VAL A 85 9.48 0.10 29.95
C VAL A 85 9.22 0.74 31.31
N SER A 86 10.28 1.14 32.00
CA SER A 86 10.30 1.53 33.42
C SER A 86 10.58 3.01 33.67
N GLY A 87 10.99 3.76 32.63
CA GLY A 87 11.24 5.19 32.79
C GLY A 87 11.31 6.01 31.49
N PRO A 88 11.43 7.35 31.60
CA PRO A 88 11.43 8.26 30.46
C PRO A 88 12.51 7.98 29.43
N ARG A 89 13.69 7.51 29.88
CA ARG A 89 14.80 7.15 29.00
C ARG A 89 14.44 5.99 28.08
N GLU A 90 13.87 4.92 28.63
CA GLU A 90 13.53 3.73 27.85
C GLU A 90 12.35 4.01 26.92
N ASN A 91 11.41 4.90 27.33
CA ASN A 91 10.35 5.42 26.45
C ASN A 91 10.93 6.20 25.25
N PHE A 92 11.94 7.04 25.46
CA PHE A 92 12.64 7.70 24.35
C PHE A 92 13.35 6.69 23.43
N GLU A 93 14.04 5.72 24.01
CA GLU A 93 14.82 4.73 23.25
C GLU A 93 13.90 3.83 22.40
N ILE A 94 12.72 3.43 22.89
CA ILE A 94 11.76 2.65 22.09
C ILE A 94 11.09 3.47 20.99
N ASP A 95 10.82 4.76 21.23
CA ASP A 95 10.29 5.67 20.22
C ASP A 95 11.30 5.85 19.07
N VAL A 96 12.58 6.02 19.39
CA VAL A 96 13.66 6.08 18.40
C VAL A 96 13.82 4.74 17.67
N ALA A 97 13.76 3.61 18.38
CA ALA A 97 13.80 2.29 17.75
C ALA A 97 12.63 2.11 16.77
N THR A 98 11.43 2.54 17.15
CA THR A 98 10.24 2.50 16.30
C THR A 98 10.42 3.34 15.04
N TYR A 99 10.89 4.58 15.17
CA TYR A 99 11.22 5.45 14.03
C TYR A 99 12.21 4.80 13.07
N ARG A 100 13.30 4.24 13.60
CA ARG A 100 14.33 3.56 12.80
C ARG A 100 13.77 2.36 12.03
N CYS A 101 12.93 1.57 12.70
CA CYS A 101 12.34 0.39 12.09
C CYS A 101 11.25 0.75 11.07
N TYR A 102 10.49 1.82 11.29
CA TYR A 102 9.55 2.33 10.27
C TYR A 102 10.32 2.70 9.01
N ALA A 103 11.43 3.43 9.15
CA ALA A 103 12.22 3.90 8.02
C ALA A 103 12.70 2.77 7.09
N ARG A 104 12.97 1.59 7.64
CA ARG A 104 13.48 0.41 6.91
C ARG A 104 12.43 -0.31 6.06
N TYR A 105 11.13 -0.16 6.37
CA TYR A 105 10.06 -0.99 5.80
C TYR A 105 8.86 -0.15 5.29
N PRO A 106 9.00 0.57 4.17
CA PRO A 106 7.87 1.26 3.55
C PRO A 106 6.79 0.26 3.10
N VAL A 107 5.52 0.61 3.32
CA VAL A 107 4.37 -0.25 3.00
C VAL A 107 3.99 -0.09 1.53
N ARG A 108 4.28 -1.11 0.73
CA ARG A 108 3.99 -1.15 -0.70
C ARG A 108 2.49 -1.03 -0.98
N THR A 109 1.66 -1.73 -0.21
CA THR A 109 0.20 -1.71 -0.38
C THR A 109 -0.46 -0.43 0.16
N ARG A 110 0.31 0.62 0.45
CA ARG A 110 -0.23 1.91 0.88
C ARG A 110 -1.15 2.49 -0.20
N ILE A 111 -2.30 2.99 0.24
CA ILE A 111 -3.30 3.65 -0.59
C ILE A 111 -3.42 5.08 -0.08
N ASP A 112 -3.09 6.03 -0.94
CA ASP A 112 -3.14 7.47 -0.66
C ASP A 112 -3.41 8.20 -1.97
N GLU A 113 -3.72 9.50 -1.90
CA GLU A 113 -4.00 10.32 -3.07
C GLU A 113 -2.84 10.32 -4.07
N GLY A 114 -1.59 10.43 -3.62
CA GLY A 114 -0.42 10.39 -4.52
C GLY A 114 -0.32 9.07 -5.29
N VAL A 115 -0.64 7.95 -4.63
CA VAL A 115 -0.68 6.62 -5.27
C VAL A 115 -1.86 6.49 -6.22
N ARG A 116 -3.05 7.01 -5.84
CA ARG A 116 -4.25 6.98 -6.70
C ARG A 116 -4.03 7.74 -8.01
N GLN A 117 -3.33 8.88 -7.96
CA GLN A 117 -3.03 9.69 -9.16
C GLN A 117 -2.15 8.96 -10.17
N VAL A 118 -1.30 8.03 -9.71
CA VAL A 118 -0.48 7.16 -10.58
C VAL A 118 -1.31 6.03 -11.18
N GLU A 119 -2.17 5.40 -10.37
CA GLU A 119 -2.92 4.20 -10.78
C GLU A 119 -4.14 4.48 -11.64
N ALA A 120 -4.93 5.51 -11.30
CA ALA A 120 -6.21 5.79 -11.94
C ALA A 120 -6.10 5.98 -13.47
N PRO A 121 -5.09 6.69 -14.01
CA PRO A 121 -4.85 6.77 -15.45
C PRO A 121 -4.66 5.41 -16.14
N TRP A 122 -3.91 4.50 -15.50
CA TRP A 122 -3.69 3.16 -16.03
C TRP A 122 -4.96 2.32 -15.93
N ALA A 123 -5.65 2.36 -14.78
CA ALA A 123 -6.88 1.61 -14.57
C ALA A 123 -8.00 2.04 -15.54
N PHE A 124 -8.11 3.34 -15.85
CA PHE A 124 -9.01 3.84 -16.87
C PHE A 124 -8.68 3.28 -18.26
N ALA A 125 -7.40 3.31 -18.65
CA ALA A 125 -6.96 2.78 -19.94
C ALA A 125 -7.18 1.27 -20.04
N TYR A 126 -6.85 0.52 -18.99
CA TYR A 126 -7.12 -0.93 -18.90
C TYR A 126 -8.61 -1.23 -19.01
N THR A 127 -9.45 -0.45 -18.30
CA THR A 127 -10.90 -0.62 -18.36
C THR A 127 -11.41 -0.45 -19.79
N ARG A 128 -11.03 0.66 -20.44
CA ARG A 128 -11.45 1.00 -21.80
C ARG A 128 -10.96 0.00 -22.85
N ASP A 129 -9.68 -0.37 -22.79
CA ASP A 129 -9.01 -1.07 -23.89
C ASP A 129 -8.96 -2.59 -23.69
N THR A 130 -9.18 -3.08 -22.46
CA THR A 130 -9.07 -4.51 -22.11
C THR A 130 -10.35 -5.05 -21.49
N LEU A 131 -10.81 -4.48 -20.37
CA LEU A 131 -11.94 -5.04 -19.61
C LEU A 131 -13.26 -4.98 -20.39
N LEU A 132 -13.67 -3.80 -20.84
CA LEU A 132 -14.97 -3.65 -21.54
C LEU A 132 -15.00 -4.45 -22.85
N PRO A 133 -13.94 -4.45 -23.70
CA PRO A 133 -13.89 -5.34 -24.86
C PRO A 133 -13.94 -6.83 -24.51
N CYS A 134 -13.28 -7.25 -23.42
CA CYS A 134 -13.32 -8.64 -22.97
C CYS A 134 -14.74 -9.06 -22.56
N LEU A 135 -15.43 -8.23 -21.76
CA LEU A 135 -16.80 -8.49 -21.33
C LEU A 135 -17.77 -8.56 -22.52
N LEU A 136 -17.64 -7.65 -23.48
CA LEU A 136 -18.43 -7.68 -24.71
C LEU A 136 -18.17 -8.95 -25.52
N ALA A 137 -16.90 -9.39 -25.63
CA ALA A 137 -16.54 -10.61 -26.33
C ALA A 137 -17.02 -11.89 -25.61
N ASP A 138 -17.11 -11.87 -24.28
CA ASP A 138 -17.68 -12.96 -23.47
C ASP A 138 -19.22 -12.96 -23.46
N GLY A 139 -19.85 -12.00 -24.16
CA GLY A 139 -21.30 -11.92 -24.33
C GLY A 139 -22.05 -11.13 -23.25
N HIS A 140 -21.33 -10.39 -22.41
CA HIS A 140 -21.93 -9.58 -21.36
C HIS A 140 -22.18 -8.13 -21.81
N PRO A 141 -23.31 -7.52 -21.45
CA PRO A 141 -23.51 -6.09 -21.62
C PRO A 141 -22.55 -5.31 -20.72
N VAL A 142 -22.07 -4.17 -21.21
CA VAL A 142 -21.20 -3.27 -20.45
C VAL A 142 -21.86 -1.91 -20.24
N PRO A 143 -21.75 -1.31 -19.04
CA PRO A 143 -22.22 0.05 -18.80
C PRO A 143 -21.36 1.08 -19.56
N PRO A 144 -21.89 2.29 -19.81
CA PRO A 144 -21.10 3.35 -20.40
C PRO A 144 -19.93 3.71 -19.47
N LEU A 145 -18.73 3.76 -20.03
CA LEU A 145 -17.54 4.20 -19.30
C LEU A 145 -17.69 5.70 -18.96
N PRO A 146 -17.55 6.11 -17.69
CA PRO A 146 -17.54 7.52 -17.30
C PRO A 146 -16.38 8.29 -17.93
N SER A 147 -16.38 9.61 -17.78
CA SER A 147 -15.22 10.41 -18.18
C SER A 147 -13.97 10.00 -17.38
N ARG A 148 -12.79 10.30 -17.94
CA ARG A 148 -11.51 9.98 -17.27
C ARG A 148 -11.41 10.62 -15.87
N THR A 149 -11.96 11.82 -15.71
CA THR A 149 -11.97 12.53 -14.42
C THR A 149 -12.88 11.83 -13.43
N GLU A 150 -14.14 11.57 -13.78
CA GLU A 150 -15.10 10.87 -12.91
C GLU A 150 -14.59 9.47 -12.52
N PHE A 151 -13.96 8.74 -13.45
CA PHE A 151 -13.33 7.46 -13.13
C PHE A 151 -12.21 7.60 -12.11
N GLY A 152 -11.37 8.63 -12.25
CA GLY A 152 -10.26 8.90 -11.35
C GLY A 152 -10.73 9.28 -9.95
N ASP A 153 -11.75 10.13 -9.86
CA ASP A 153 -12.33 10.56 -8.58
C ASP A 153 -12.93 9.39 -7.78
N GLY A 154 -13.51 8.41 -8.48
CA GLY A 154 -14.02 7.17 -7.89
C GLY A 154 -12.98 6.07 -7.66
N TRP A 155 -11.74 6.21 -8.13
CA TRP A 155 -10.77 5.11 -8.07
C TRP A 155 -10.42 4.74 -6.62
N ARG A 156 -10.65 3.47 -6.26
CA ARG A 156 -10.49 2.91 -4.90
C ARG A 156 -11.34 3.61 -3.83
N THR A 157 -12.52 4.08 -4.21
CA THR A 157 -13.56 4.53 -3.28
C THR A 157 -14.82 3.67 -3.44
N ASP A 158 -15.81 3.89 -2.59
CA ASP A 158 -17.12 3.23 -2.71
C ASP A 158 -17.88 3.65 -3.99
N ASP A 159 -17.47 4.76 -4.62
CA ASP A 159 -18.03 5.29 -5.88
C ASP A 159 -17.27 4.77 -7.12
N ALA A 160 -16.41 3.75 -6.97
CA ALA A 160 -15.66 3.18 -8.08
C ALA A 160 -16.57 2.64 -9.19
N PHE A 161 -16.16 2.86 -10.44
CA PHE A 161 -16.88 2.34 -11.60
C PHE A 161 -16.94 0.81 -11.59
N ASP A 162 -18.16 0.27 -11.62
CA ASP A 162 -18.41 -1.17 -11.69
C ASP A 162 -18.73 -1.61 -13.13
N ALA A 163 -17.72 -2.14 -13.82
CA ALA A 163 -17.85 -2.66 -15.18
C ALA A 163 -18.81 -3.86 -15.29
N TYR A 164 -19.10 -4.54 -14.18
CA TYR A 164 -19.95 -5.74 -14.14
C TYR A 164 -21.37 -5.44 -13.63
N ALA A 165 -21.72 -4.16 -13.41
CA ALA A 165 -23.01 -3.76 -12.84
C ALA A 165 -24.23 -4.29 -13.62
N ALA A 166 -24.07 -4.54 -14.93
CA ALA A 166 -25.12 -5.07 -15.79
C ALA A 166 -25.31 -6.61 -15.68
N ILE A 167 -24.39 -7.32 -15.01
CA ILE A 167 -24.46 -8.78 -14.81
C ILE A 167 -25.16 -9.06 -13.48
N ILE A 168 -26.47 -9.36 -13.56
CA ILE A 168 -27.35 -9.52 -12.39
C ILE A 168 -27.12 -10.84 -11.67
N ASP A 169 -26.84 -11.93 -12.40
CA ASP A 169 -26.59 -13.24 -11.79
C ASP A 169 -25.21 -13.25 -11.10
N PRO A 170 -25.13 -13.47 -9.77
CA PRO A 170 -23.86 -13.43 -9.05
C PRO A 170 -22.86 -14.49 -9.49
N ALA A 171 -23.34 -15.68 -9.86
CA ALA A 171 -22.46 -16.75 -10.32
C ALA A 171 -21.86 -16.42 -11.69
N ASP A 172 -22.65 -15.81 -12.58
CA ASP A 172 -22.19 -15.31 -13.87
C ASP A 172 -21.22 -14.15 -13.74
N ARG A 173 -21.53 -13.20 -12.86
CA ARG A 173 -20.64 -12.08 -12.54
C ARG A 173 -19.27 -12.57 -12.05
N LEU A 174 -19.24 -13.58 -11.19
CA LEU A 174 -17.98 -14.18 -10.73
C LEU A 174 -17.21 -14.84 -11.88
N ARG A 175 -17.89 -15.60 -12.76
CA ARG A 175 -17.25 -16.22 -13.94
C ARG A 175 -16.70 -15.17 -14.91
N ALA A 176 -17.44 -14.08 -15.11
CA ALA A 176 -17.01 -12.95 -15.93
C ALA A 176 -15.77 -12.27 -15.34
N ALA A 177 -15.76 -11.99 -14.04
CA ALA A 177 -14.62 -11.39 -13.35
C ALA A 177 -13.37 -12.28 -13.39
N VAL A 178 -13.51 -13.61 -13.37
CA VAL A 178 -12.37 -14.53 -13.53
C VAL A 178 -11.81 -14.50 -14.96
N ARG A 179 -12.66 -14.41 -15.98
CA ARG A 179 -12.24 -14.37 -17.39
C ARG A 179 -11.71 -13.00 -17.83
N CYS A 180 -12.34 -11.95 -17.35
CA CYS A 180 -12.09 -10.56 -17.68
C CYS A 180 -11.81 -9.81 -16.37
N PRO A 181 -10.61 -9.92 -15.77
CA PRO A 181 -10.34 -9.37 -14.45
C PRO A 181 -10.40 -7.85 -14.41
N ALA A 182 -10.82 -7.29 -13.27
CA ALA A 182 -10.85 -5.84 -13.09
C ALA A 182 -9.42 -5.29 -13.02
N PRO A 183 -9.18 -4.02 -13.41
CA PRO A 183 -7.85 -3.42 -13.28
C PRO A 183 -7.33 -3.46 -11.84
N LEU A 184 -8.21 -3.35 -10.84
CA LEU A 184 -7.82 -3.41 -9.43
C LEU A 184 -7.28 -4.80 -9.06
N ASP A 185 -7.94 -5.87 -9.51
CA ASP A 185 -7.51 -7.25 -9.22
C ASP A 185 -6.14 -7.54 -9.85
N VAL A 186 -5.95 -7.13 -11.11
CA VAL A 186 -4.67 -7.25 -11.82
C VAL A 186 -3.57 -6.48 -11.08
N LEU A 187 -3.86 -5.27 -10.63
CA LEU A 187 -2.90 -4.42 -9.92
C LEU A 187 -2.54 -4.98 -8.55
N VAL A 188 -3.52 -5.43 -7.77
CA VAL A 188 -3.31 -6.03 -6.43
C VAL A 188 -2.45 -7.28 -6.56
N ALA A 189 -2.78 -8.19 -7.48
CA ALA A 189 -1.99 -9.39 -7.74
C ALA A 189 -0.53 -9.07 -8.09
N ALA A 190 -0.29 -7.98 -8.84
CA ALA A 190 1.05 -7.55 -9.22
C ALA A 190 1.82 -6.89 -8.07
N ILE A 191 1.14 -6.12 -7.20
CA ILE A 191 1.74 -5.49 -6.01
C ILE A 191 2.16 -6.56 -4.98
N GLU A 192 1.33 -7.58 -4.80
CA GLU A 192 1.56 -8.65 -3.81
C GLU A 192 2.48 -9.77 -4.30
N SER A 193 2.84 -9.77 -5.59
CA SER A 193 3.77 -10.75 -6.16
C SER A 193 5.14 -10.74 -5.45
N PRO A 194 5.73 -11.93 -5.17
CA PRO A 194 7.08 -12.06 -4.61
C PRO A 194 8.19 -11.37 -5.43
N GLU A 195 7.99 -11.16 -6.73
CA GLU A 195 8.95 -10.48 -7.59
C GLU A 195 8.92 -8.95 -7.39
N GLY A 196 7.75 -8.39 -7.10
CA GLY A 196 7.60 -6.97 -6.88
C GLY A 196 8.08 -6.50 -5.50
N SER A 197 8.15 -7.38 -4.50
CA SER A 197 8.71 -7.05 -3.18
C SER A 197 10.25 -6.99 -3.14
N ARG A 198 10.93 -7.48 -4.19
CA ARG A 198 12.41 -7.49 -4.30
C ARG A 198 13.00 -6.31 -5.07
N ALA A 199 12.20 -5.56 -5.83
CA ALA A 199 12.70 -4.57 -6.78
C ALA A 199 13.10 -3.21 -6.17
N ALA A 200 12.88 -2.99 -4.87
CA ALA A 200 13.25 -1.75 -4.19
C ALA A 200 14.48 -1.93 -3.30
N ALA A 201 15.64 -2.06 -3.93
CA ALA A 201 16.92 -1.64 -3.38
C ALA A 201 17.78 -1.13 -4.55
N PRO A 202 18.28 0.12 -4.52
CA PRO A 202 19.39 0.51 -5.38
C PRO A 202 20.67 -0.29 -5.06
#